data_AF-A0A140CVA9-F1
#
_entry.id   AF-A0A140CVA9-F1
#
_cell.length_a   1.000
_cell.length_b   1.000
_cell.length_c   1.000
_cell.angle_alpha   90.00
_cell.angle_beta   90.00
_cell.angle_gamma   90.00
#
_symmetry.space_group_name_H-M   'P 1'
#
loop_
_entity.id
_entity.type
_entity.pdbx_description
1 polymer ?
#
loop_
_entity_poly.entity_id
_entity_poly.type
_entity_poly.pdbx_seq_one_letter_code
_entity_poly.pdbx_strand_id
1 'polypeptide(L)' 'MPQMMPINWYFLVFMFIGMYNLFIIVNFSNKFSLIKKPKKTSQKNNLFWLW' A
#
# COMPACT_ATOMS: atom_id res chain seq x y z
N MET A 1 -32.86 -30.92 7.50
CA MET A 1 -31.46 -30.70 7.04
C MET A 1 -31.32 -29.21 6.74
N PRO A 2 -30.27 -28.52 7.22
CA PRO A 2 -30.07 -27.12 6.88
C PRO A 2 -29.90 -27.00 5.37
N GLN A 3 -30.81 -26.28 4.72
CA GLN A 3 -30.71 -26.00 3.29
C GLN A 3 -29.64 -24.92 3.12
N MET A 4 -28.57 -25.26 2.40
CA MET A 4 -27.55 -24.28 2.04
C MET A 4 -28.17 -23.25 1.10
N MET A 5 -28.07 -21.98 1.48
CA MET A 5 -28.49 -20.87 0.61
C MET A 5 -27.65 -20.90 -0.67
N PRO A 6 -28.26 -20.72 -1.86
CA PRO A 6 -27.50 -20.69 -3.11
C PRO A 6 -26.42 -19.62 -3.05
N ILE A 7 -25.18 -20.03 -3.30
CA ILE A 7 -24.02 -19.13 -3.32
C ILE A 7 -24.16 -18.15 -4.49
N ASN A 8 -24.10 -16.86 -4.18
CA ASN A 8 -24.09 -15.80 -5.18
C ASN A 8 -22.69 -15.67 -5.79
N TRP A 9 -22.47 -16.33 -6.92
CA TRP A 9 -21.20 -16.30 -7.65
C TRP A 9 -20.75 -14.89 -8.04
N TYR A 10 -21.69 -13.99 -8.36
CA TYR A 10 -21.36 -12.60 -8.70
C TYR A 10 -20.72 -11.86 -7.53
N PHE A 11 -21.21 -12.10 -6.31
CA PHE A 11 -20.69 -11.49 -5.11
C PHE A 11 -19.26 -11.98 -4.80
N LEU A 12 -19.00 -13.28 -4.99
CA LEU A 12 -17.66 -13.85 -4.83
C LEU A 12 -16.67 -13.28 -5.85
N VAL A 13 -17.08 -13.18 -7.12
CA VAL A 13 -16.24 -12.59 -8.18
C VAL A 13 -15.95 -11.12 -7.88
N PHE A 14 -16.95 -10.36 -7.43
CA PHE A 14 -16.77 -8.96 -7.04
C PHE A 14 -15.77 -8.80 -5.89
N MET A 15 -15.88 -9.62 -4.83
CA MET A 15 -14.91 -9.61 -3.73
C MET A 15 -13.49 -9.93 -4.22
N PHE A 16 -13.35 -10.95 -5.07
CA PHE A 16 -12.05 -11.37 -5.59
C PHE A 16 -11.39 -10.25 -6.40
N ILE A 17 -12.14 -9.60 -7.29
CA ILE A 17 -11.66 -8.45 -8.07
C ILE A 17 -11.27 -7.29 -7.14
N GLY A 18 -12.06 -7.03 -6.10
CA GLY A 18 -11.75 -6.01 -5.09
C GLY A 18 -10.42 -6.26 -4.38
N MET A 19 -10.21 -7.48 -3.88
CA MET A 19 -8.96 -7.87 -3.21
C MET A 19 -7.76 -7.80 -4.17
N TYR A 20 -7.94 -8.24 -5.41
CA TYR A 20 -6.88 -8.17 -6.44
C TYR A 20 -6.45 -6.73 -6.73
N ASN A 21 -7.40 -5.80 -6.87
CA ASN A 21 -7.10 -4.39 -7.07
C ASN A 21 -6.36 -3.77 -5.88
N LEU A 22 -6.77 -4.07 -4.65
CA LEU A 22 -6.07 -3.62 -3.44
C LEU A 22 -4.62 -4.13 -3.39
N PHE A 23 -4.40 -5.40 -3.76
CA PHE A 23 -3.06 -5.98 -3.82
C PHE A 23 -2.16 -5.25 -4.82
N ILE A 24 -2.67 -4.89 -6.00
CA ILE A 24 -1.93 -4.10 -6.99
C ILE A 24 -1.58 -2.72 -6.43
N ILE A 25 -2.53 -2.03 -5.81
CA ILE A 25 -2.33 -0.69 -5.25
C ILE A 25 -1.24 -0.72 -4.17
N VAL A 26 -1.29 -1.69 -3.26
CA VAL A 26 -0.28 -1.86 -2.21
C VAL A 26 1.09 -2.17 -2.81
N ASN A 27 1.17 -3.07 -3.79
CA ASN A 27 2.44 -3.40 -4.44
C ASN A 27 3.04 -2.20 -5.18
N PHE A 28 2.22 -1.44 -5.90
CA PHE A 28 2.62 -0.20 -6.57
C PHE A 28 3.11 0.85 -5.56
N SER A 29 2.38 1.03 -4.46
CA SER A 29 2.71 1.96 -3.38
C SER A 29 4.00 1.56 -2.66
N ASN A 30 4.23 0.26 -2.43
CA ASN A 30 5.46 -0.26 -1.85
C ASN A 30 6.67 -0.02 -2.76
N LYS A 31 6.53 -0.22 -4.08
CA LYS A 31 7.58 0.14 -5.04
C LYS A 31 7.87 1.65 -5.05
N PHE A 32 6.83 2.49 -4.98
CA PHE A 32 7.00 3.94 -4.91
C PHE A 32 7.61 4.42 -3.60
N SER A 33 7.25 3.79 -2.47
CA SER A 33 7.80 4.08 -1.14
C SER A 33 9.29 3.74 -1.06
N LEU A 34 9.71 2.64 -1.68
CA LEU A 34 11.14 2.26 -1.77
C LEU A 34 11.98 3.25 -2.58
N ILE A 35 11.40 3.91 -3.58
CA ILE A 35 12.08 4.91 -4.41
C ILE A 35 12.17 6.26 -3.69
N LYS A 36 11.17 6.61 -2.87
CA LYS A 36 11.18 7.80 -2.00
C LYS A 36 11.76 7.46 -0.62
N LYS A 37 13.01 6.99 -0.55
CA LYS A 37 13.77 7.22 0.69
C LYS A 37 13.98 8.72 0.80
N PRO A 38 13.48 9.43 1.84
CA PRO A 38 13.99 10.75 2.12
C PRO A 38 15.49 10.56 2.37
N LYS A 39 16.32 11.22 1.55
CA LYS A 39 17.74 11.37 1.83
C LYS A 39 17.79 11.94 3.24
N LYS A 40 18.15 11.10 4.22
CA LYS A 40 18.28 11.52 5.62
C LYS A 40 19.10 12.81 5.57
N THR A 41 18.53 13.88 6.10
CA THR A 41 19.22 15.13 6.35
C THR A 41 20.49 14.79 7.11
N SER A 42 21.61 14.79 6.40
CA SER A 42 22.92 14.78 7.04
C SER A 42 23.05 16.13 7.72
N GLN A 43 22.58 16.17 8.95
CA GLN A 43 22.83 17.22 9.92
C GLN A 43 24.34 17.21 10.19
N LYS A 44 25.10 17.85 9.31
CA LYS A 44 26.50 18.17 9.54
C LYS A 44 26.90 19.28 8.56
N ASN A 45 26.79 20.52 9.01
CA ASN A 45 27.64 21.64 8.60
C ASN A 45 27.38 22.84 9.52
N ASN A 46 28.00 22.75 10.70
CA ASN A 46 28.98 23.72 11.21
C ASN A 46 29.06 25.12 10.55
N LEU A 47 28.02 25.95 10.55
CA LEU A 47 28.10 27.34 10.10
C LEU A 47 27.11 28.27 10.84
N PHE A 48 27.21 28.37 12.15
CA PHE A 48 26.83 29.60 12.87
C PHE A 48 27.93 29.96 13.87
N TRP A 49 29.12 30.18 13.30
CA TRP A 49 30.02 31.22 13.75
C TRP A 49 29.54 32.51 13.07
N LEU A 50 28.83 33.35 13.79
CA LEU A 50 28.67 34.77 13.47
C LEU A 50 28.21 35.49 14.74
N TRP A 51 29.24 35.89 15.48
CA TRP A 51 29.29 36.84 16.60
C TRP A 51 28.62 36.46 17.92
#